data_AF-A0A5N6S6Z3-F1
#
_entry.id   AF-A0A5N6S6Z3-F1
#
_cell.length_a   1.000
_cell.length_b   1.000
_cell.length_c   1.000
_cell.angle_alpha   90.00
_cell.angle_beta   90.00
_cell.angle_gamma   90.00
#
_symmetry.space_group_name_H-M   'P 1'
#
loop_
_entity.id
_entity.type
_entity.pdbx_description
1 polymer ?
#
loop_
_entity_poly.entity_id
_entity_poly.type
_entity_poly.pdbx_seq_one_letter_code
_entity_poly.pdbx_strand_id
1 'polypeptide(L)'
;MNTIDLRPQAGSIIYELARLGFQFDHSDDGTAQTWVNYAIQARADFTSPSATEIMLGDMATRLSATIQASELAGVDHISTWTSDNPTTPETPAETPADGTGEPTA
;
A
#
# COMPACT_ATOMS: atom_id res chain seq x y z
N MET A 1 -15.72 15.74 31.27
CA MET A 1 -15.68 14.92 30.04
C MET A 1 -14.54 13.93 30.19
N ASN A 2 -14.78 12.63 29.98
CA ASN A 2 -13.75 11.59 30.05
C ASN A 2 -13.43 11.16 28.61
N THR A 3 -12.19 11.36 28.18
CA THR A 3 -11.74 11.05 26.82
C THR A 3 -10.69 9.96 26.87
N ILE A 4 -10.81 8.96 26.00
CA ILE A 4 -9.81 7.91 25.81
C ILE A 4 -9.09 8.20 24.49
N ASP A 5 -7.76 8.34 24.55
CA ASP A 5 -6.89 8.49 23.38
C ASP A 5 -6.31 7.12 23.00
N LEU A 6 -6.67 6.64 21.81
CA LEU A 6 -6.20 5.35 21.27
C LEU A 6 -5.11 5.53 20.22
N ARG A 7 -4.59 6.76 20.03
CA ARG A 7 -3.52 6.99 19.07
C ARG A 7 -2.23 6.35 19.57
N PRO A 8 -1.47 5.68 18.69
CA PRO A 8 -0.18 5.11 19.05
C PRO A 8 0.82 6.20 19.44
N GLN A 9 1.82 5.84 20.23
CA GLN A 9 2.89 6.76 20.61
C GLN A 9 3.66 7.22 19.36
N ALA A 10 3.87 8.54 19.23
CA ALA A 10 4.64 9.12 18.13
C ALA A 10 6.04 8.49 18.04
N GLY A 11 6.50 8.19 16.81
CA GLY A 11 7.77 7.52 16.55
C GLY A 11 7.77 6.00 16.78
N SER A 12 6.67 5.40 17.23
CA SER A 12 6.52 3.94 17.22
C SER A 12 6.26 3.43 15.80
N ILE A 13 6.64 2.17 15.52
CA ILE A 13 6.35 1.52 14.23
C ILE A 13 4.87 1.66 13.86
N ILE A 14 3.98 1.40 14.83
CA ILE A 14 2.53 1.47 14.65
C ILE A 14 2.09 2.89 14.26
N TYR A 15 2.66 3.91 14.90
CA TYR A 15 2.36 5.31 14.57
C TYR A 15 2.80 5.66 13.16
N GLU A 16 4.02 5.30 12.77
CA GLU A 16 4.54 5.65 11.45
C GLU A 16 3.80 4.89 10.33
N LEU A 17 3.48 3.61 10.54
CA LEU A 17 2.65 2.83 9.61
C LEU A 17 1.25 3.43 9.45
N ALA A 18 0.60 3.80 10.56
CA ALA A 18 -0.72 4.43 10.50
C ALA A 18 -0.66 5.80 9.78
N ARG A 19 0.39 6.59 9.99
CA ARG A 19 0.64 7.86 9.26
C ARG A 19 0.79 7.62 7.76
N LEU A 20 1.44 6.52 7.37
CA LEU A 20 1.62 6.09 5.98
C LEU A 20 0.41 5.37 5.38
N GLY A 21 -0.72 5.30 6.12
CA GLY A 21 -1.97 4.71 5.64
C GLY A 21 -2.04 3.19 5.71
N PHE A 22 -1.10 2.53 6.39
CA PHE A 22 -1.19 1.09 6.67
C PHE A 22 -2.20 0.83 7.78
N GLN A 23 -2.84 -0.33 7.69
CA GLN A 23 -3.80 -0.83 8.67
C GLN A 23 -3.34 -2.19 9.17
N PHE A 24 -3.60 -2.49 10.44
CA PHE A 24 -3.35 -3.83 10.98
C PHE A 24 -4.17 -4.86 10.19
N ASP A 25 -3.52 -5.94 9.77
CA ASP A 25 -4.15 -7.02 9.04
C ASP A 25 -4.28 -8.26 9.93
N HIS A 26 -3.16 -8.84 10.36
CA HIS A 26 -3.14 -9.98 11.27
C HIS A 26 -1.85 -10.07 12.08
N SER A 27 -1.87 -10.96 13.06
CA SER A 27 -0.72 -11.41 13.84
C SER A 27 -0.81 -12.91 14.03
N ASP A 28 0.23 -13.65 13.65
CA ASP A 28 0.20 -15.12 13.69
C ASP A 28 0.43 -15.68 15.10
N ASP A 29 1.25 -14.99 15.91
CA ASP A 29 1.66 -15.43 17.25
C ASP A 29 1.31 -14.43 18.37
N GLY A 30 0.57 -13.37 18.03
CA GLY A 30 0.21 -12.27 18.94
C GLY A 30 1.31 -11.22 19.13
N THR A 31 2.49 -11.41 18.52
CA THR A 31 3.62 -10.48 18.59
C THR A 31 4.07 -9.98 17.23
N ALA A 32 4.37 -10.89 16.29
CA ALA A 32 4.69 -10.57 14.92
C ALA A 32 3.43 -10.04 14.23
N GLN A 33 3.55 -8.92 13.53
CA GLN A 33 2.41 -8.24 12.93
C GLN A 33 2.61 -8.05 11.44
N THR A 34 1.52 -8.24 10.72
CA THR A 34 1.35 -7.88 9.33
C THR A 34 0.44 -6.66 9.25
N TRP A 35 0.88 -5.64 8.53
CA TRP A 35 0.13 -4.43 8.25
C TRP A 35 0.05 -4.22 6.74
N VAL A 36 -1.06 -3.68 6.25
CA VAL A 36 -1.30 -3.53 4.81
C VAL A 36 -1.83 -2.13 4.48
N ASN A 37 -1.27 -1.53 3.43
CA ASN A 37 -1.87 -0.39 2.74
C ASN A 37 -2.42 -0.89 1.39
N TYR A 38 -3.71 -1.22 1.38
CA TYR A 38 -4.38 -1.77 0.20
C TYR A 38 -4.47 -0.79 -0.96
N ALA A 39 -4.42 0.53 -0.72
CA ALA A 39 -4.52 1.55 -1.77
C ALA A 39 -3.29 1.51 -2.70
N ILE A 40 -2.11 1.24 -2.13
CA ILE A 40 -0.87 1.10 -2.89
C ILE A 40 -0.40 -0.35 -2.99
N GLN A 41 -1.19 -1.34 -2.53
CA GLN A 41 -0.78 -2.74 -2.53
C GLN A 41 0.58 -2.98 -1.82
N ALA A 42 0.78 -2.34 -0.66
CA ALA A 42 1.99 -2.51 0.15
C ALA A 42 1.69 -3.30 1.43
N ARG A 43 2.64 -4.14 1.85
CA ARG A 43 2.62 -4.89 3.11
C ARG A 43 3.83 -4.51 3.95
N ALA A 44 3.66 -4.51 5.27
CA ALA A 44 4.71 -4.31 6.24
C ALA A 44 4.68 -5.43 7.27
N ASP A 45 5.83 -6.04 7.55
CA ASP A 45 5.99 -7.15 8.49
C ASP A 45 7.09 -6.84 9.51
N PHE A 46 6.82 -7.10 10.78
CA PHE A 46 7.80 -6.95 11.87
C PHE A 46 7.49 -7.90 13.02
N THR A 47 8.52 -8.28 13.78
CA THR A 47 8.43 -9.35 14.80
C THR A 47 7.77 -8.93 16.10
N SER A 48 7.77 -7.63 16.41
CA SER A 48 7.05 -7.05 17.55
C SER A 48 6.94 -5.53 17.42
N PRO A 49 6.02 -4.86 18.15
CA PRO A 49 5.93 -3.40 18.18
C PRO A 49 7.22 -2.67 18.60
N SER A 50 8.17 -3.38 19.22
CA SER A 50 9.48 -2.87 19.62
C SER A 50 10.63 -3.41 18.76
N ALA A 51 10.32 -3.99 17.59
CA ALA A 51 11.33 -4.44 16.64
C ALA A 51 12.21 -3.27 16.16
N THR A 52 13.44 -3.58 15.79
CA THR A 52 14.40 -2.59 15.24
C THR A 52 14.39 -2.55 13.73
N GLU A 53 13.76 -3.53 13.09
CA GLU A 53 13.69 -3.73 11.65
C GLU A 53 12.25 -3.98 11.23
N ILE A 54 11.93 -3.56 10.01
CA ILE A 54 10.65 -3.79 9.36
C ILE A 54 10.90 -4.17 7.91
N MET A 55 10.20 -5.20 7.44
CA MET A 55 10.18 -5.56 6.02
C MET A 55 8.99 -4.87 5.36
N LEU A 56 9.25 -4.10 4.31
CA LEU A 56 8.23 -3.50 3.45
C LEU A 56 8.21 -4.25 2.12
N GLY A 57 7.02 -4.57 1.61
CA GLY A 57 6.86 -5.37 0.39
C GLY A 57 5.76 -4.85 -0.52
N ASP A 58 6.01 -4.93 -1.82
CA ASP A 58 5.00 -4.79 -2.86
C ASP A 58 4.23 -6.11 -2.99
N MET A 59 2.92 -6.07 -2.79
CA MET A 59 2.06 -7.26 -2.83
C MET A 59 1.84 -7.80 -4.24
N ALA A 60 1.93 -6.95 -5.27
CA ALA A 60 1.75 -7.33 -6.66
C ALA A 60 2.99 -8.03 -7.22
N THR A 61 4.18 -7.50 -6.92
CA THR A 61 5.45 -8.01 -7.48
C THR A 61 6.19 -8.96 -6.53
N ARG A 62 5.85 -8.96 -5.24
CA ARG A 62 6.54 -9.68 -4.16
C ARG A 62 7.99 -9.22 -3.95
N LEU A 63 8.37 -8.06 -4.47
CA LEU A 63 9.64 -7.43 -4.10
C LEU A 63 9.53 -6.85 -2.70
N SER A 64 10.58 -6.96 -1.92
CA SER A 64 10.63 -6.42 -0.56
C SER A 64 11.99 -5.81 -0.23
N ALA A 65 11.98 -4.93 0.76
CA ALA A 65 13.16 -4.35 1.36
C ALA A 65 12.99 -4.31 2.87
N THR A 66 14.07 -4.60 3.60
CA THR A 66 14.12 -4.42 5.06
C THR A 66 14.82 -3.10 5.35
N ILE A 67 14.22 -2.29 6.21
CA ILE A 67 14.80 -1.03 6.70
C ILE A 67 14.82 -1.02 8.23
N GLN A 68 15.61 -0.12 8.82
CA GLN A 68 15.54 0.11 10.25
C GLN A 68 14.20 0.78 10.60
N ALA A 69 13.56 0.35 11.68
CA ALA A 69 12.30 0.94 12.15
C ALA A 69 12.41 2.45 12.39
N SER A 70 13.58 2.95 12.79
CA SER A 70 13.85 4.38 12.97
C SER A 70 13.80 5.19 11.68
N GLU A 71 13.97 4.56 10.52
CA GLU A 71 13.94 5.24 9.22
C GLU A 71 12.51 5.57 8.77
N LEU A 72 11.49 4.86 9.28
CA LEU A 72 10.07 5.10 8.94
C LEU A 72 9.62 6.54 9.21
N ALA A 73 10.16 7.19 10.24
CA ALA A 73 9.82 8.57 10.57
C ALA A 73 10.21 9.57 9.46
N GLY A 74 11.22 9.23 8.65
CA GLY A 74 11.64 10.04 7.50
C GLY A 74 11.01 9.64 6.18
N VAL A 75 10.16 8.59 6.16
CA VAL A 75 9.47 8.15 4.95
C VAL A 75 8.20 8.98 4.76
N ASP A 76 8.11 9.68 3.63
CA ASP A 76 6.90 10.42 3.24
C ASP A 76 6.01 9.64 2.27
N HIS A 77 6.60 8.75 1.48
CA HIS A 77 5.92 8.00 0.43
C HIS A 77 6.57 6.63 0.20
N ILE A 78 5.74 5.64 -0.15
CA ILE A 78 6.18 4.30 -0.58
C ILE A 78 5.64 4.07 -1.98
N SER A 79 6.54 3.92 -2.93
CA SER A 79 6.24 3.55 -4.31
C SER A 79 6.11 2.04 -4.43
N THR A 80 5.03 1.58 -5.05
CA THR A 80 4.82 0.19 -5.47
C THR A 80 4.50 0.15 -6.96
N TRP A 81 4.44 -1.05 -7.53
CA TRP A 81 3.96 -1.23 -8.89
C TRP A 81 2.59 -0.61 -9.11
N THR A 82 1.66 -0.75 -8.16
CA THR A 82 0.30 -0.22 -8.31
C THR A 82 0.19 1.28 -8.09
N SER A 83 1.02 1.88 -7.22
CA SER A 83 0.98 3.33 -7.01
C SER A 83 1.55 4.11 -8.18
N ASP A 84 2.61 3.57 -8.81
CA ASP A 84 3.43 4.32 -9.78
C ASP A 84 3.28 3.80 -11.22
N ASN A 85 2.60 2.67 -11.41
CA ASN A 85 2.16 2.20 -12.73
C ASN A 85 0.63 2.19 -12.79
N PRO A 86 -0.02 3.35 -13.06
CA PRO A 86 -1.40 3.31 -13.48
C PRO A 86 -1.43 2.57 -14.80
N THR A 87 -1.99 1.36 -14.82
CA THR A 87 -2.63 0.86 -16.04
C THR A 87 -3.61 1.95 -16.46
N THR A 88 -3.17 2.84 -17.33
CA THR A 88 -4.07 3.68 -18.10
C THR A 88 -4.94 2.67 -18.82
N PRO A 89 -6.27 2.60 -18.57
CA PRO A 89 -7.11 1.80 -19.43
C PRO A 89 -6.92 2.39 -20.82
N GLU A 90 -6.21 1.66 -21.67
CA GLU A 90 -6.11 2.00 -23.08
C GLU A 90 -7.55 2.22 -23.54
N THR A 91 -7.88 3.46 -23.91
CA THR A 91 -9.19 3.75 -24.49
C THR A 91 -9.42 2.72 -25.58
N PRO A 92 -10.48 1.89 -25.53
CA PRO A 92 -10.72 0.91 -26.57
C PRO A 92 -10.69 1.66 -27.90
N ALA A 93 -9.80 1.24 -28.81
CA ALA A 93 -9.70 1.85 -30.12
C ALA A 93 -11.12 1.93 -30.70
N GLU A 94 -11.59 3.15 -31.00
CA GLU A 94 -12.85 3.31 -31.71
C GLU A 94 -12.74 2.51 -33.00
N THR A 95 -13.55 1.46 -33.12
CA THR A 95 -13.76 0.74 -34.38
C THR A 95 -14.16 1.80 -35.41
N PRO A 96 -13.40 2.01 -36.49
CA PRO A 96 -13.84 2.94 -37.52
C PRO A 96 -15.17 2.43 -38.05
N ALA A 97 -16.19 3.29 -37.99
CA ALA A 97 -17.50 3.01 -38.55
C ALA A 97 -17.32 2.65 -40.03
N ASP A 98 -17.60 1.40 -40.38
CA ASP A 98 -17.59 0.93 -41.76
C ASP A 98 -18.72 1.63 -42.51
N GLY A 99 -18.34 2.67 -43.26
CA GLY A 99 -19.21 3.41 -44.15
C GLY A 99 -19.47 2.60 -45.42
N THR A 100 -20.24 1.52 -45.31
CA THR A 100 -20.81 0.88 -46.50
C THR A 100 -22.17 1.52 -46.77
N GLY A 101 -22.15 2.63 -47.51
CA GLY A 101 -23.31 3.07 -48.27
C GLY A 101 -23.47 2.18 -49.50
N GLU A 102 -24.63 1.59 -49.70
CA GLU A 102 -25.02 1.04 -51.00
C GLU A 102 -26.38 1.63 -51.42
N PRO A 103 -26.51 2.09 -52.68
CA PRO A 103 -27.60 2.96 -53.11
C PRO A 103 -28.90 2.21 -53.42
N THR A 104 -29.97 2.98 -53.31
CA THR A 104 -31.30 2.68 -53.83
C THR A 104 -31.29 2.50 -55.35
N ALA A 105 -31.87 1.38 -55.81
CA ALA A 105 -32.56 1.25 -57.10
C ALA A 105 -33.61 0.14 -57.00
#